data_AF-A0A383CM06-F1
#
_entry.id   AF-A0A383CM06-F1
#
_cell.length_a   1.000
_cell.length_b   1.000
_cell.length_c   1.000
_cell.angle_alpha   90.00
_cell.angle_beta   90.00
_cell.angle_gamma   90.00
#
_symmetry.space_group_name_H-M   'P 1'
#
loop_
_entity.id
_entity.type
_entity.pdbx_description
1 polymer ?
#
loop_
_entity_poly.entity_id
_entity_poly.type
_entity_poly.pdbx_seq_one_letter_code
_entity_poly.pdbx_strand_id
1 'polypeptide(L)'
;MVTGLALASKLSSAFVVLFVITYLSVRLIRDYLADRRRPRWQLLVAGLLVSGLVSTLTFRIAQPYAFSGSNILDFRLAQDFLNAINQQRQIQEGTYDWPPGIQWASTLPYLFPLKNIVLWGLGFPLGLAALASLIFAIYRLVVRNDWPLFLPVLWIVLYFIYFGALVLKTMRYYQPIYPMLVMLVAWLLFYIWDSRQRTRLLGRYSSAVAMFLGVVVVLGAVVWSLAFTSIYTRPATRIT
;
A
#
# COMPACT_ATOMS: atom_id res chain seq x y z
N MET A 1 -12.58 14.82 0.63
CA MET A 1 -11.82 15.47 1.73
C MET A 1 -10.56 14.67 2.07
N VAL A 2 -10.67 13.41 2.51
CA VAL A 2 -9.51 12.56 2.88
C VAL A 2 -8.46 12.49 1.77
N THR A 3 -8.86 12.28 0.52
CA THR A 3 -7.97 12.26 -0.65
C THR A 3 -7.23 13.59 -0.85
N GLY A 4 -7.90 14.72 -0.64
CA GLY A 4 -7.33 16.06 -0.77
C GLY A 4 -6.29 16.36 0.30
N LEU A 5 -6.59 16.01 1.57
CA LEU A 5 -5.63 16.11 2.67
C LEU A 5 -4.43 15.18 2.47
N ALA A 6 -4.68 13.95 2.00
CA ALA A 6 -3.62 13.00 1.73
C ALA A 6 -2.67 13.51 0.64
N LEU A 7 -3.22 14.03 -0.47
CA LEU A 7 -2.43 14.62 -1.55
C LEU A 7 -1.64 15.84 -1.09
N ALA A 8 -2.23 16.67 -0.23
CA ALA A 8 -1.55 17.83 0.36
C ALA A 8 -0.35 17.43 1.24
N SER A 9 -0.41 16.26 1.87
CA SER A 9 0.66 15.74 2.72
C SER A 9 1.71 14.94 1.94
N LYS A 10 1.29 14.20 0.91
CA LYS A 10 2.15 13.31 0.12
C LYS A 10 1.55 13.01 -1.26
N LEU A 11 2.17 13.49 -2.34
CA LEU A 11 1.75 13.20 -3.72
C LEU A 11 1.55 11.71 -4.04
N SER A 12 2.35 10.82 -3.43
CA SER A 12 2.20 9.38 -3.60
C SER A 12 0.92 8.79 -3.00
N SER A 13 0.07 9.57 -2.33
CA SER A 13 -1.25 9.14 -1.91
C SER A 13 -2.28 9.18 -3.05
N ALA A 14 -1.92 9.74 -4.22
CA ALA A 14 -2.77 9.76 -5.41
C ALA A 14 -3.26 8.37 -5.80
N PHE A 15 -2.47 7.33 -5.55
CA PHE A 15 -2.86 5.96 -5.82
C PHE A 15 -4.11 5.52 -5.03
N VAL A 16 -4.47 6.15 -3.92
CA VAL A 16 -5.75 5.86 -3.21
C VAL A 16 -6.95 6.10 -4.12
N VAL A 17 -6.85 6.99 -5.11
CA VAL A 17 -7.89 7.20 -6.12
C VAL A 17 -8.12 5.95 -6.97
N LEU A 18 -7.08 5.14 -7.24
CA LEU A 18 -7.23 3.85 -7.93
C LEU A 18 -8.14 2.91 -7.14
N PHE A 19 -8.07 2.86 -5.80
CA PHE A 19 -9.00 2.03 -5.01
C PHE A 19 -10.45 2.42 -5.24
N VAL A 20 -10.74 3.73 -5.23
CA VAL A 20 -12.10 4.24 -5.42
C VAL A 20 -12.59 3.87 -6.82
N ILE A 21 -11.77 4.11 -7.85
CA ILE A 21 -12.10 3.76 -9.24
C ILE A 21 -12.34 2.25 -9.36
N THR A 22 -11.38 1.42 -8.94
CA THR A 22 -11.49 -0.04 -9.07
C THR A 22 -12.69 -0.60 -8.32
N TYR A 23 -12.95 -0.14 -7.09
CA TYR A 23 -14.12 -0.56 -6.33
C TYR A 23 -15.43 -0.20 -7.05
N LEU A 24 -15.54 1.03 -7.56
CA LEU A 24 -16.72 1.49 -8.29
C LEU A 24 -16.90 0.73 -9.61
N SER A 25 -15.83 0.45 -10.34
CA SER A 25 -15.86 -0.36 -11.56
C SER A 25 -16.37 -1.78 -11.28
N VAL A 26 -15.84 -2.44 -10.24
CA VAL A 26 -16.29 -3.79 -9.85
C VAL A 26 -17.76 -3.79 -9.43
N ARG A 27 -18.18 -2.77 -8.67
CA ARG A 27 -19.58 -2.63 -8.25
C ARG A 27 -20.52 -2.45 -9.44
N LEU A 28 -20.16 -1.57 -10.37
CA LEU A 28 -20.93 -1.32 -11.60
C LEU A 28 -21.07 -2.59 -12.45
N ILE A 29 -19.96 -3.33 -12.63
CA ILE A 29 -19.96 -4.59 -13.38
C ILE A 29 -20.87 -5.62 -12.69
N ARG A 30 -20.79 -5.76 -11.36
CA ARG A 30 -21.66 -6.68 -10.60
C ARG A 30 -23.13 -6.29 -10.69
N ASP A 31 -23.45 -5.01 -10.55
CA ASP A 31 -24.83 -4.52 -10.64
C ASP A 31 -25.41 -4.72 -12.04
N TYR A 32 -24.59 -4.55 -13.09
CA TYR A 32 -24.96 -4.84 -14.48
C TYR A 32 -25.19 -6.34 -14.73
N LEU A 33 -24.31 -7.21 -14.22
CA LEU A 33 -24.43 -8.67 -14.38
C LEU A 33 -25.57 -9.27 -13.54
N ALA A 34 -25.97 -8.65 -12.43
CA ALA A 34 -26.97 -9.17 -11.51
C ALA A 34 -28.43 -8.85 -11.88
N ASP A 35 -28.67 -8.37 -13.11
CA ASP A 35 -29.98 -8.00 -13.68
C ASP A 35 -30.84 -7.08 -12.77
N ARG A 36 -30.18 -6.35 -11.87
CA ARG A 36 -30.82 -5.33 -11.04
C ARG A 36 -31.01 -4.07 -11.88
N ARG A 37 -32.16 -3.42 -11.70
CA ARG A 37 -32.58 -2.16 -12.34
C ARG A 37 -31.41 -1.25 -12.71
N ARG A 38 -31.49 -0.67 -13.92
CA ARG A 38 -30.59 0.33 -14.53
C ARG A 38 -29.53 0.86 -13.56
N PRO A 39 -28.23 0.56 -13.77
CA PRO A 39 -27.19 1.00 -12.85
C PRO A 39 -27.30 2.51 -12.66
N ARG A 40 -27.29 2.96 -11.41
CA ARG A 40 -27.36 4.38 -11.04
C ARG A 40 -26.02 5.08 -11.30
N TRP A 41 -25.50 4.95 -12.51
CA TRP A 41 -24.23 5.53 -12.94
C TRP A 41 -24.22 7.05 -12.73
N GLN A 42 -25.37 7.71 -12.88
CA GLN A 42 -25.54 9.15 -12.62
C GLN A 42 -25.19 9.51 -11.18
N LEU A 43 -25.60 8.70 -10.19
CA LEU A 43 -25.27 8.94 -8.78
C LEU A 43 -23.80 8.65 -8.49
N LEU A 44 -23.19 7.69 -9.18
CA LEU A 44 -21.76 7.41 -9.04
C LEU A 44 -20.91 8.52 -9.66
N VAL A 45 -21.26 8.99 -10.85
CA VAL A 45 -20.61 10.12 -11.52
C VAL A 45 -20.79 11.39 -10.68
N ALA A 46 -22.01 11.68 -10.22
CA ALA A 46 -22.26 12.80 -9.31
C ALA A 46 -21.43 12.67 -8.02
N GLY A 47 -21.38 11.49 -7.41
CA GLY A 47 -20.55 11.23 -6.23
C GLY A 47 -19.06 11.43 -6.48
N LEU A 48 -18.55 10.99 -7.64
CA LEU A 48 -17.16 11.20 -8.05
C LEU A 48 -16.84 12.67 -8.31
N LEU A 49 -17.74 13.40 -8.98
CA LEU A 49 -17.60 14.84 -9.22
C LEU A 49 -17.61 15.63 -7.91
N VAL A 50 -18.57 15.34 -7.02
CA VAL A 50 -18.64 15.95 -5.69
C VAL A 50 -17.39 15.60 -4.88
N SER A 51 -16.96 14.33 -4.87
CA SER A 51 -15.75 13.90 -4.17
C SER A 51 -14.50 14.59 -4.73
N GLY A 52 -14.38 14.69 -6.05
CA GLY A 52 -13.30 15.39 -6.75
C GLY A 52 -13.27 16.88 -6.40
N LEU A 53 -14.41 17.55 -6.49
CA LEU A 53 -14.55 18.97 -6.12
C LEU A 53 -14.17 19.20 -4.66
N VAL A 54 -14.72 18.41 -3.72
CA VAL A 54 -14.37 18.50 -2.31
C VAL A 54 -12.89 18.20 -2.10
N SER A 55 -12.31 17.23 -2.80
CA SER A 55 -10.88 16.90 -2.74
C SER A 55 -10.00 18.06 -3.19
N THR A 56 -10.35 18.70 -4.31
CA THR A 56 -9.64 19.86 -4.86
C THR A 56 -9.72 21.06 -3.93
N LEU A 57 -10.91 21.37 -3.40
CA LEU A 57 -11.08 22.45 -2.43
C LEU A 57 -10.29 22.17 -1.15
N THR A 58 -10.31 20.93 -0.67
CA THR A 58 -9.54 20.53 0.51
C THR A 58 -8.04 20.68 0.26
N PHE A 59 -7.54 20.26 -0.92
CA PHE A 59 -6.14 20.42 -1.30
C PHE A 59 -5.75 21.91 -1.41
N ARG A 60 -6.61 22.74 -2.00
CA ARG A 60 -6.40 24.20 -2.12
C ARG A 60 -6.20 24.85 -0.75
N ILE A 61 -7.01 24.46 0.23
CA ILE A 61 -6.95 24.98 1.60
C ILE A 61 -5.73 24.42 2.34
N ALA A 62 -5.47 23.12 2.22
CA ALA A 62 -4.41 22.45 2.96
C ALA A 62 -3.00 22.73 2.41
N GLN A 63 -2.88 23.06 1.13
CA GLN A 63 -1.62 23.37 0.47
C GLN A 63 -1.71 24.65 -0.39
N PRO A 64 -1.82 25.83 0.24
CA PRO A 64 -1.99 27.10 -0.47
C PRO A 64 -0.78 27.44 -1.35
N TYR A 65 0.44 27.06 -0.90
CA TYR A 65 1.71 27.29 -1.61
C TYR A 65 1.83 26.53 -2.94
N ALA A 66 0.95 25.57 -3.22
CA ALA A 66 0.93 24.91 -4.53
C ALA A 66 0.46 25.83 -5.66
N PHE A 67 -0.13 26.98 -5.35
CA PHE A 67 -0.77 27.88 -6.29
C PHE A 67 -0.17 29.29 -6.23
N SER A 68 -0.19 30.00 -7.37
CA SER A 68 0.41 31.33 -7.50
C SER A 68 -0.49 32.48 -7.02
N GLY A 69 -1.81 32.32 -7.08
CA GLY A 69 -2.77 33.36 -6.72
C GLY A 69 -3.16 33.35 -5.24
N SER A 70 -3.39 34.55 -4.68
CA SER A 70 -3.98 34.74 -3.34
C SER A 70 -5.49 34.48 -3.31
N ASN A 71 -6.16 34.51 -4.47
CA ASN A 71 -7.58 34.21 -4.60
C ASN A 71 -7.81 32.69 -4.52
N ILE A 72 -8.75 32.26 -3.68
CA ILE A 72 -9.13 30.85 -3.49
C ILE A 72 -9.59 30.20 -4.80
N LEU A 73 -10.20 30.97 -5.71
CA LEU A 73 -10.69 30.49 -7.01
C LEU A 73 -9.62 30.48 -8.11
N ASP A 74 -8.42 31.01 -7.85
CA ASP A 74 -7.29 30.89 -8.78
C ASP A 74 -6.57 29.54 -8.56
N PHE A 75 -6.68 28.66 -9.55
CA PHE A 75 -6.10 27.31 -9.54
C PHE A 75 -4.80 27.20 -10.36
N ARG A 76 -4.19 28.33 -10.76
CA ARG A 76 -2.88 28.32 -11.41
C ARG A 76 -1.82 27.80 -10.43
N LEU A 77 -1.10 26.76 -10.85
CA LEU A 77 -0.02 26.19 -10.05
C LEU A 77 1.17 27.14 -10.02
N ALA A 78 1.79 27.28 -8.85
CA ALA A 78 3.01 28.07 -8.71
C ALA A 78 4.18 27.40 -9.43
N GLN A 79 5.03 28.19 -10.10
CA GLN A 79 6.20 27.64 -10.80
C GLN A 79 7.15 26.93 -9.81
N ASP A 80 7.32 27.47 -8.60
CA ASP A 80 8.14 26.86 -7.56
C ASP A 80 7.62 25.47 -7.15
N PHE A 81 6.29 25.30 -7.10
CA PHE A 81 5.68 24.01 -6.83
C PHE A 81 5.93 23.00 -7.95
N LEU A 82 5.79 23.42 -9.20
CA LEU A 82 6.11 22.59 -10.37
C LEU A 82 7.61 22.20 -10.39
N ASN A 83 8.49 23.15 -10.09
CA ASN A 83 9.93 22.93 -9.97
C ASN A 83 10.25 21.91 -8.87
N ALA A 84 9.60 22.02 -7.71
CA ALA A 84 9.77 21.09 -6.60
C ALA A 84 9.28 19.67 -6.94
N ILE A 85 8.14 19.53 -7.64
CA ILE A 85 7.67 18.22 -8.13
C ILE A 85 8.67 17.62 -9.12
N ASN A 86 9.16 18.42 -10.07
CA ASN A 86 10.11 17.97 -11.07
C ASN A 86 11.44 17.55 -10.43
N GLN A 87 11.98 18.34 -9.52
CA GLN A 87 13.18 17.99 -8.77
C GLN A 87 12.96 16.68 -7.99
N GLN A 88 11.84 16.55 -7.28
CA GLN A 88 11.52 15.33 -6.54
C GLN A 88 11.46 14.10 -7.45
N ARG A 89 10.87 14.25 -8.65
CA ARG A 89 10.84 13.19 -9.66
C ARG A 89 12.26 12.81 -10.12
N GLN A 90 13.09 13.80 -10.44
CA GLN A 90 14.47 13.56 -10.87
C GLN A 90 15.31 12.86 -9.78
N ILE A 91 15.08 13.18 -8.50
CA ILE A 91 15.73 12.48 -7.38
C ILE A 91 15.29 11.01 -7.32
N GLN A 92 14.00 10.70 -7.54
CA GLN A 92 13.50 9.31 -7.54
C GLN A 92 14.04 8.50 -8.72
N GLU A 93 14.18 9.14 -9.88
CA GLU A 93 14.72 8.55 -11.12
C GLU A 93 16.26 8.48 -11.12
N GLY A 94 16.93 9.19 -10.21
CA GLY A 94 18.40 9.26 -10.11
C GLY A 94 19.05 10.16 -11.16
N THR A 95 18.28 11.03 -11.82
CA THR A 95 18.80 12.03 -12.78
C THR A 95 19.26 13.31 -12.11
N TYR A 96 18.91 13.50 -10.83
CA TYR A 96 19.41 14.57 -9.98
C TYR A 96 20.38 13.99 -8.95
N ASP A 97 21.57 14.59 -8.85
CA ASP A 97 22.58 14.17 -7.87
C ASP A 97 22.14 14.57 -6.45
N TRP A 98 21.71 13.57 -5.68
CA TRP A 98 21.25 13.73 -4.31
C TRP A 98 22.13 12.87 -3.41
N PRO A 99 23.07 13.45 -2.62
CA PRO A 99 24.08 12.69 -1.89
C PRO A 99 23.54 11.56 -1.00
N PRO A 100 22.40 11.73 -0.28
CA PRO A 100 21.80 10.63 0.50
C PRO A 100 21.36 9.42 -0.35
N GLY A 101 21.13 9.61 -1.65
CA GLY A 101 20.69 8.57 -2.58
C GLY A 101 21.78 7.56 -2.95
N ILE A 102 23.06 7.93 -2.81
CA ILE A 102 24.22 7.13 -3.21
C ILE A 102 24.23 5.76 -2.53
N GLN A 103 23.72 5.65 -1.31
CA GLN A 103 23.62 4.38 -0.56
C GLN A 103 22.79 3.30 -1.26
N TRP A 104 21.93 3.66 -2.21
CA TRP A 104 21.11 2.72 -2.98
C TRP A 104 21.59 2.51 -4.42
N ALA A 105 22.67 3.18 -4.85
CA ALA A 105 23.15 3.15 -6.24
C ALA A 105 23.49 1.72 -6.73
N SER A 106 24.11 0.90 -5.88
CA SER A 106 24.52 -0.48 -6.20
C SER A 106 23.55 -1.55 -5.70
N THR A 107 22.26 -1.20 -5.55
CA THR A 107 21.25 -2.15 -5.05
C THR A 107 20.37 -2.71 -6.17
N LEU A 108 20.08 -4.00 -6.11
CA LEU A 108 19.20 -4.67 -7.07
C LEU A 108 17.76 -4.13 -6.99
N PRO A 109 17.19 -3.64 -8.12
CA PRO A 109 15.78 -3.28 -8.20
C PRO A 109 14.87 -4.41 -7.74
N TYR A 110 13.75 -4.09 -7.11
CA TYR A 110 12.77 -5.03 -6.51
C TYR A 110 13.30 -5.91 -5.37
N LEU A 111 14.45 -6.58 -5.53
CA LEU A 111 15.01 -7.49 -4.53
C LEU A 111 15.44 -6.77 -3.25
N PHE A 112 16.10 -5.61 -3.39
CA PHE A 112 16.49 -4.82 -2.22
C PHE A 112 15.27 -4.35 -1.41
N PRO A 113 14.23 -3.73 -2.02
CA PRO A 113 12.99 -3.43 -1.30
C PRO A 113 12.32 -4.65 -0.69
N LEU A 114 12.25 -5.78 -1.40
CA LEU A 114 11.63 -7.01 -0.90
C LEU A 114 12.32 -7.50 0.38
N LYS A 115 13.64 -7.58 0.36
CA LYS A 115 14.47 -7.92 1.53
C LYS A 115 14.16 -6.99 2.69
N ASN A 116 14.05 -5.69 2.42
CA ASN A 116 13.80 -4.67 3.42
C ASN A 116 12.40 -4.77 4.05
N ILE A 117 11.36 -4.98 3.24
CA ILE A 117 9.98 -5.17 3.72
C ILE A 117 9.89 -6.41 4.63
N VAL A 118 10.53 -7.51 4.24
CA VAL A 118 10.43 -8.80 4.93
C VAL A 118 11.26 -8.81 6.21
N LEU A 119 12.53 -8.40 6.14
CA LEU A 119 13.44 -8.52 7.27
C LEU A 119 13.24 -7.41 8.30
N TRP A 120 13.10 -6.17 7.82
CA TRP A 120 13.16 -5.00 8.68
C TRP A 120 11.81 -4.31 8.87
N GLY A 121 10.97 -4.33 7.84
CA GLY A 121 9.64 -3.74 7.88
C GLY A 121 8.69 -4.53 8.77
N LEU A 122 8.35 -5.75 8.34
CA LEU A 122 7.41 -6.64 9.05
C LEU A 122 8.09 -7.47 10.14
N GLY A 123 9.42 -7.63 10.08
CA GLY A 123 10.16 -8.60 10.88
C GLY A 123 10.06 -10.01 10.30
N PHE A 124 11.03 -10.86 10.64
CA PHE A 124 11.22 -12.14 9.96
C PHE A 124 9.97 -13.07 9.91
N PRO A 125 9.29 -13.38 11.05
CA PRO A 125 8.17 -14.33 11.01
C PRO A 125 6.96 -13.79 10.24
N LEU A 126 6.58 -12.54 10.47
CA LEU A 126 5.46 -11.90 9.80
C LEU A 126 5.77 -11.60 8.34
N GLY A 127 7.01 -11.22 8.01
CA GLY A 127 7.48 -10.97 6.65
C GLY A 127 7.44 -12.22 5.77
N LEU A 128 7.88 -13.38 6.29
CA LEU A 128 7.77 -14.64 5.57
C LEU A 128 6.31 -15.06 5.38
N ALA A 129 5.48 -14.93 6.42
CA ALA A 129 4.04 -15.20 6.30
C ALA A 129 3.39 -14.28 5.26
N ALA A 130 3.79 -13.01 5.20
CA ALA A 130 3.29 -12.04 4.22
C ALA A 130 3.64 -12.44 2.79
N LEU A 131 4.90 -12.85 2.53
CA LEU A 131 5.30 -13.37 1.22
C LEU A 131 4.51 -14.63 0.84
N ALA A 132 4.40 -15.59 1.76
CA ALA A 132 3.67 -16.82 1.51
C ALA A 132 2.19 -16.53 1.20
N SER A 133 1.56 -15.63 1.96
CA SER A 133 0.17 -15.23 1.75
C SER A 133 -0.04 -14.49 0.43
N LEU A 134 0.90 -13.64 0.01
CA LEU A 134 0.82 -12.93 -1.27
C LEU A 134 0.93 -13.90 -2.44
N ILE A 135 1.91 -14.80 -2.43
CA ILE A 135 2.10 -15.81 -3.49
C ILE A 135 0.85 -16.70 -3.58
N PHE A 136 0.33 -17.16 -2.44
CA PHE A 136 -0.86 -17.99 -2.40
C PHE A 136 -2.13 -17.25 -2.84
N ALA A 137 -2.26 -15.97 -2.47
CA ALA A 137 -3.37 -15.12 -2.90
C ALA A 137 -3.35 -14.88 -4.41
N ILE A 138 -2.18 -14.63 -5.01
CA ILE A 138 -2.00 -14.52 -6.47
C ILE A 138 -2.39 -15.83 -7.14
N TYR A 139 -1.90 -16.97 -6.65
CA TYR A 139 -2.27 -18.28 -7.18
C TYR A 139 -3.80 -18.50 -7.16
N ARG A 140 -4.47 -18.23 -6.03
CA ARG A 140 -5.92 -18.38 -5.93
C ARG A 140 -6.68 -17.38 -6.80
N LEU A 141 -6.22 -16.14 -6.90
CA LEU A 141 -6.83 -15.14 -7.76
C LEU A 141 -6.77 -15.58 -9.24
N VAL A 142 -5.61 -16.03 -9.72
CA VAL A 142 -5.39 -16.38 -11.13
C VAL A 142 -5.97 -17.74 -11.50
N VAL A 143 -5.77 -18.75 -10.65
CA VAL A 143 -6.13 -20.15 -10.97
C VAL A 143 -7.55 -20.50 -10.51
N ARG A 144 -8.01 -19.92 -9.39
CA ARG A 144 -9.32 -20.23 -8.79
C ARG A 144 -10.35 -19.10 -8.97
N ASN A 145 -9.99 -18.00 -9.63
CA ASN A 145 -10.85 -16.84 -9.83
C ASN A 145 -11.43 -16.28 -8.52
N ASP A 146 -10.63 -16.29 -7.45
CA ASP A 146 -11.03 -15.75 -6.14
C ASP A 146 -10.99 -14.22 -6.12
N TRP A 147 -11.95 -13.60 -6.82
CA TRP A 147 -12.09 -12.15 -6.99
C TRP A 147 -12.04 -11.29 -5.72
N PRO A 148 -12.47 -11.75 -4.52
CA PRO A 148 -12.28 -10.97 -3.30
C PRO A 148 -10.82 -10.61 -3.00
N LEU A 149 -9.86 -11.39 -3.50
CA LEU A 149 -8.41 -11.14 -3.32
C LEU A 149 -7.85 -10.13 -4.33
N PHE A 150 -8.64 -9.74 -5.35
CA PHE A 150 -8.17 -8.89 -6.43
C PHE A 150 -7.65 -7.54 -5.94
N LEU A 151 -8.44 -6.83 -5.13
CA LEU A 151 -8.08 -5.50 -4.62
C LEU A 151 -6.79 -5.49 -3.79
N PRO A 152 -6.63 -6.33 -2.74
CA PRO A 152 -5.39 -6.33 -1.95
C PRO A 152 -4.17 -6.76 -2.77
N VAL A 153 -4.31 -7.77 -3.64
CA VAL A 153 -3.21 -8.22 -4.50
C VAL A 153 -2.82 -7.13 -5.49
N LEU A 154 -3.78 -6.53 -6.19
CA LEU A 154 -3.54 -5.44 -7.14
C LEU A 154 -2.82 -4.28 -6.46
N TRP A 155 -3.26 -3.88 -5.27
CA TRP A 155 -2.63 -2.79 -4.53
C TRP A 155 -1.18 -3.07 -4.19
N ILE A 156 -0.90 -4.24 -3.61
CA ILE A 156 0.45 -4.65 -3.22
C ILE A 156 1.35 -4.70 -4.45
N VAL A 157 0.90 -5.37 -5.51
CA VAL A 157 1.67 -5.57 -6.74
C VAL A 157 1.93 -4.25 -7.45
N LEU A 158 0.92 -3.38 -7.62
CA LEU A 158 1.06 -2.09 -8.29
C LEU A 158 2.05 -1.19 -7.56
N TYR A 159 1.91 -1.04 -6.23
CA TYR A 159 2.86 -0.26 -5.44
C TYR A 159 4.26 -0.84 -5.48
N PHE A 160 4.38 -2.16 -5.34
CA PHE A 160 5.68 -2.82 -5.29
C PHE A 160 6.42 -2.70 -6.62
N ILE A 161 5.72 -2.88 -7.75
CA ILE A 161 6.29 -2.68 -9.08
C ILE A 161 6.68 -1.22 -9.31
N TYR A 162 5.79 -0.28 -9.01
CA TYR A 162 6.05 1.13 -9.26
C TYR A 162 7.27 1.64 -8.45
N PHE A 163 7.27 1.43 -7.13
CA PHE A 163 8.37 1.92 -6.27
C PHE A 163 9.61 1.04 -6.36
N GLY A 164 9.47 -0.24 -6.70
CA GLY A 164 10.59 -1.17 -6.84
C GLY A 164 11.55 -0.85 -7.99
N ALA A 165 11.07 -0.13 -8.99
CA ALA A 165 11.86 0.35 -10.13
C ALA A 165 12.68 1.61 -9.82
N LEU A 166 12.32 2.39 -8.80
CA LEU A 166 12.95 3.69 -8.52
C LEU A 166 14.33 3.53 -7.87
N VAL A 167 15.17 4.57 -8.01
CA VAL A 167 16.51 4.60 -7.44
C VAL A 167 16.43 4.68 -5.92
N LEU A 168 15.56 5.56 -5.40
CA LEU A 168 15.28 5.67 -3.98
C LEU A 168 14.45 4.50 -3.47
N LYS A 169 15.06 3.66 -2.63
CA LYS A 169 14.45 2.43 -2.11
C LYS A 169 14.12 2.53 -0.62
N THR A 170 13.64 3.70 -0.18
CA THR A 170 13.26 3.88 1.23
C THR A 170 11.99 3.09 1.57
N MET A 171 11.96 2.44 2.74
CA MET A 171 10.79 1.66 3.17
C MET A 171 9.51 2.49 3.31
N ARG A 172 9.65 3.81 3.52
CA ARG A 172 8.53 4.76 3.65
C ARG A 172 7.60 4.78 2.44
N TYR A 173 8.09 4.47 1.23
CA TYR A 173 7.22 4.39 0.05
C TYR A 173 6.36 3.13 0.01
N TYR A 174 6.80 2.07 0.69
CA TYR A 174 6.07 0.81 0.81
C TYR A 174 5.11 0.79 2.00
N GLN A 175 5.14 1.77 2.91
CA GLN A 175 4.24 1.83 4.07
C GLN A 175 2.75 1.54 3.72
N PRO A 176 2.19 2.02 2.60
CA PRO A 176 0.79 1.74 2.23
C PRO A 176 0.46 0.27 1.90
N ILE A 177 1.45 -0.59 1.62
CA ILE A 177 1.21 -2.01 1.31
C ILE A 177 1.18 -2.90 2.57
N TYR A 178 1.72 -2.44 3.71
CA TYR A 178 1.82 -3.24 4.94
C TYR A 178 0.45 -3.68 5.48
N PRO A 179 -0.59 -2.82 5.56
CA PRO A 179 -1.90 -3.26 6.04
C PRO A 179 -2.51 -4.36 5.17
N MET A 180 -2.33 -4.27 3.85
CA MET A 180 -2.84 -5.27 2.91
C MET A 180 -2.07 -6.59 3.02
N LEU A 181 -0.74 -6.54 3.21
CA LEU A 181 0.07 -7.73 3.48
C LEU A 181 -0.38 -8.43 4.76
N VAL A 182 -0.55 -7.69 5.86
CA VAL A 182 -1.00 -8.26 7.16
C VAL A 182 -2.43 -8.83 7.04
N MET A 183 -3.31 -8.16 6.29
CA MET A 183 -4.65 -8.69 6.00
C MET A 183 -4.58 -10.01 5.22
N LEU A 184 -3.69 -10.14 4.23
CA LEU A 184 -3.49 -11.41 3.51
C LEU A 184 -2.90 -12.50 4.42
N VAL A 185 -2.01 -12.16 5.36
CA VAL A 185 -1.53 -13.12 6.37
C VAL A 185 -2.67 -13.64 7.22
N ALA A 186 -3.52 -12.75 7.75
CA ALA A 186 -4.69 -13.14 8.52
C ALA A 186 -5.61 -14.04 7.69
N TRP A 187 -5.89 -13.64 6.45
CA TRP A 187 -6.69 -14.44 5.51
C TRP A 187 -6.09 -15.85 5.29
N LEU A 188 -4.78 -15.97 5.07
CA LEU A 188 -4.12 -17.27 4.89
C LEU A 188 -4.25 -18.14 6.14
N LEU A 189 -4.06 -17.57 7.34
CA LEU A 189 -4.19 -18.31 8.59
C LEU A 189 -5.62 -18.85 8.78
N PHE A 190 -6.64 -18.01 8.54
CA PHE A 190 -8.04 -18.44 8.57
C PHE A 190 -8.35 -19.48 7.49
N TYR A 191 -7.79 -19.32 6.30
CA TYR A 191 -7.93 -20.30 5.22
C TYR A 191 -7.36 -21.68 5.60
N ILE A 192 -6.20 -21.72 6.25
CA ILE A 192 -5.60 -22.97 6.75
C ILE A 192 -6.48 -23.55 7.88
N TRP A 193 -6.96 -22.71 8.80
CA TRP A 193 -7.84 -23.13 9.89
C TRP A 193 -9.11 -23.84 9.36
N ASP A 194 -9.79 -23.22 8.40
CA ASP A 194 -11.05 -23.71 7.81
C ASP A 194 -10.85 -24.88 6.83
N SER A 195 -9.61 -25.15 6.40
CA SER A 195 -9.30 -26.32 5.57
C SER A 195 -9.64 -27.66 6.24
N ARG A 196 -9.91 -27.64 7.56
CA ARG A 196 -10.52 -28.73 8.34
C ARG A 196 -11.76 -29.32 7.67
N GLN A 197 -12.59 -28.49 7.03
CA GLN A 197 -13.84 -28.94 6.42
C GLN A 197 -13.70 -29.42 4.97
N ARG A 198 -12.54 -29.22 4.33
CA ARG A 198 -12.37 -29.45 2.88
C ARG A 198 -11.60 -30.72 2.53
N THR A 199 -10.68 -31.18 3.38
CA THR A 199 -9.86 -32.38 3.11
C THR A 199 -9.72 -33.27 4.35
N ARG A 200 -10.07 -34.56 4.25
CA ARG A 200 -10.08 -35.50 5.39
C ARG A 200 -8.71 -35.76 6.03
N LEU A 201 -7.62 -35.71 5.25
CA LEU A 201 -6.27 -36.03 5.73
C LEU A 201 -5.54 -34.81 6.31
N LEU A 202 -5.54 -33.68 5.59
CA LEU A 202 -4.87 -32.44 6.04
C LEU A 202 -5.72 -31.66 7.07
N GLY A 203 -7.04 -31.87 7.08
CA GLY A 203 -7.94 -31.16 7.98
C GLY A 203 -7.84 -31.54 9.46
N ARG A 204 -7.27 -32.71 9.80
CA ARG A 204 -7.16 -33.17 11.20
C ARG A 204 -6.21 -32.29 12.03
N TYR A 205 -5.15 -31.77 11.41
CA TYR A 205 -4.14 -30.95 12.08
C TYR A 205 -4.16 -29.48 11.64
N SER A 206 -5.02 -29.11 10.70
CA SER A 206 -4.99 -27.77 10.09
C SER A 206 -5.25 -26.65 11.10
N SER A 207 -6.13 -26.87 12.09
CA SER A 207 -6.37 -25.91 13.17
C SER A 207 -5.17 -25.77 14.11
N ALA A 208 -4.50 -26.86 14.47
CA ALA A 208 -3.31 -26.84 15.30
C ALA A 208 -2.15 -26.12 14.58
N VAL A 209 -1.96 -26.39 13.28
CA VAL A 209 -0.96 -25.72 12.44
C VAL A 209 -1.28 -24.23 12.30
N ALA A 210 -2.53 -23.86 12.00
CA ALA A 210 -2.94 -22.46 11.89
C ALA A 210 -2.76 -21.72 13.23
N MET A 211 -3.08 -22.35 14.36
CA MET A 211 -2.87 -21.79 15.69
C MET A 211 -1.38 -21.57 15.96
N PHE A 212 -0.56 -22.60 15.72
CA PHE A 212 0.89 -22.52 15.93
C PHE A 212 1.51 -21.42 15.06
N LEU A 213 1.20 -21.39 13.76
CA LEU A 213 1.68 -20.35 12.84
C LEU A 213 1.18 -18.96 13.28
N GLY A 214 -0.08 -18.84 13.69
CA GLY A 214 -0.64 -17.60 14.22
C GLY A 214 0.11 -17.10 15.45
N VAL A 215 0.38 -17.98 16.42
CA VAL A 215 1.17 -17.65 17.62
C VAL A 215 2.59 -17.22 17.26
N VAL A 216 3.27 -17.96 16.38
CA VAL A 216 4.63 -17.63 15.93
C VAL A 216 4.67 -16.27 15.23
N VAL A 217 3.70 -15.98 14.36
CA VAL A 217 3.62 -14.70 13.64
C VAL A 217 3.33 -13.55 14.59
N VAL A 218 2.37 -13.70 15.51
CA VAL A 218 2.00 -12.65 16.46
C VAL A 218 3.11 -12.38 17.46
N LEU A 219 3.66 -13.42 18.11
CA LEU A 219 4.79 -13.25 19.03
C LEU A 219 6.01 -12.70 18.31
N GLY A 220 6.29 -13.19 17.10
CA GLY A 220 7.35 -12.66 16.25
C GLY A 220 7.20 -11.17 15.95
N ALA A 221 5.99 -10.73 15.62
CA ALA A 221 5.70 -9.32 15.38
C ALA A 221 5.84 -8.46 16.65
N VAL A 222 5.39 -8.95 17.81
CA VAL A 222 5.55 -8.27 19.09
C VAL A 222 7.03 -8.14 19.46
N VAL A 223 7.78 -9.23 19.40
CA VAL A 223 9.24 -9.23 19.68
C VAL A 223 9.97 -8.29 18.73
N TRP A 224 9.63 -8.33 17.43
CA TRP A 224 10.21 -7.43 16.44
C TRP A 224 9.91 -5.95 16.75
N SER A 225 8.67 -5.63 17.08
CA SER A 225 8.27 -4.27 17.45
C SER A 225 9.01 -3.78 18.70
N LEU A 226 9.13 -4.63 19.72
CA LEU A 226 9.84 -4.28 20.96
C LEU A 226 11.34 -4.06 20.69
N ALA A 227 11.95 -4.94 19.88
CA ALA A 227 13.35 -4.80 19.49
C ALA A 227 13.58 -3.51 18.70
N PHE A 228 12.70 -3.18 17.76
CA PHE A 228 12.80 -1.94 16.98
C PHE A 228 12.63 -0.69 17.85
N THR A 229 11.66 -0.67 18.76
CA THR A 229 11.45 0.45 19.70
C THR A 229 12.63 0.62 20.65
N SER A 230 13.31 -0.47 21.04
CA SER A 230 14.47 -0.42 21.94
C SER A 230 15.67 0.36 21.36
N ILE A 231 15.73 0.57 20.04
CA ILE A 231 16.78 1.40 19.41
C ILE A 231 16.68 2.85 19.89
N TYR A 232 15.46 3.36 20.08
CA TYR A 232 15.20 4.75 20.47
C TYR A 232 15.41 5.02 21.96
N THR A 233 15.54 3.98 22.79
CA THR A 233 15.84 4.14 24.21
C THR A 233 17.34 4.13 24.52
N ARG A 234 18.18 3.84 23.53
CA ARG A 234 19.65 3.85 23.67
C ARG A 234 20.21 5.23 23.31
N PRO A 235 21.23 5.73 24.05
CA PRO A 235 21.89 6.98 23.72
C PRO A 235 22.57 6.90 22.35
N ALA A 236 22.52 8.02 21.60
CA ALA A 236 23.14 8.09 20.29
C ALA A 236 24.67 8.07 20.41
N THR A 237 25.31 7.20 19.63
CA THR A 237 26.77 7.04 19.55
C THR A 237 27.54 8.28 19.08
N ARG A 238 26.85 9.37 18.73
CA ARG A 238 27.45 10.62 18.25
C ARG A 238 27.73 11.65 19.35
N ILE A 239 27.27 11.41 20.57
CA ILE A 239 27.34 12.36 21.70
C ILE A 239 28.19 11.78 22.86
N THR A 240 29.07 10.84 22.56
CA THR A 240 30.07 10.26 23.47
C THR A 240 31.44 10.47 22.89
#